data_AF-A0A968DKR2-F1
#
_entry.id   AF-A0A968DKR2-F1
#
_cell.length_a   1.000
_cell.length_b   1.000
_cell.length_c   1.000
_cell.angle_alpha   90.00
_cell.angle_beta   90.00
_cell.angle_gamma   90.00
#
_symmetry.space_group_name_H-M   'P 1'
#
loop_
_entity.id
_entity.type
_entity.pdbx_description
1 polymer ?
#
loop_
_entity_poly.entity_id
_entity_poly.type
_entity_poly.pdbx_seq_one_letter_code
_entity_poly.pdbx_strand_id
1 'polypeptide(L)'
;GAEVTLYSYPIVFEAVNGDAAPRILLENFLLNGPADQLEAIADFVGKQIKVEGIAGEMVGYRQTLELVSWEPIEKEYTFREGVIAIGDGDAILTTDDGESIIIPDVPEDLFDGERIYVSGWIDENGRGELDTFNWQGMGIVAPPPEGIEGEPEILSAESQMVNPFQIAEVTISEVHLQYAVLTVWNEETQSPIFYLQPVWQFKGLTDSGDIIEIYVQAVDSEYVSPPSQ
;
A
#
# COMPACT_ATOMS: atom_id res chain seq x y z
N GLY A 1 19.14 -5.20 8.83
CA GLY A 1 18.57 -6.03 7.76
C GLY A 1 19.02 -5.49 6.43
N ALA A 2 18.19 -5.62 5.40
CA ALA A 2 18.43 -5.04 4.09
C ALA A 2 18.35 -3.51 4.14
N GLU A 3 19.10 -2.84 3.27
CA GLU A 3 18.92 -1.41 3.00
C GLU A 3 17.63 -1.21 2.20
N VAL A 4 16.86 -0.18 2.55
CA VAL A 4 15.56 0.12 1.93
C VAL A 4 15.49 1.60 1.66
N THR A 5 15.06 1.96 0.44
CA THR A 5 14.72 3.33 0.06
C THR A 5 13.23 3.40 -0.25
N LEU A 6 12.49 4.25 0.46
CA LEU A 6 11.05 4.44 0.31
C LEU A 6 10.76 5.86 -0.20
N TYR A 7 9.76 5.96 -1.08
CA TYR A 7 9.17 7.20 -1.54
C TYR A 7 7.70 7.14 -1.15
N SER A 8 7.27 7.89 -0.13
CA SER A 8 5.90 7.72 0.40
C SER A 8 5.43 8.99 1.11
N TYR A 9 4.17 8.96 1.54
CA TYR A 9 3.54 9.99 2.36
C TYR A 9 3.48 9.49 3.81
N PRO A 10 4.09 10.21 4.78
CA PRO A 10 4.11 9.74 6.15
C PRO A 10 2.71 9.73 6.74
N ILE A 11 2.34 8.58 7.31
CA ILE A 11 1.17 8.44 8.17
C ILE A 11 1.63 8.61 9.61
N VAL A 12 1.17 9.68 10.26
CA VAL A 12 1.66 10.09 11.58
C VAL A 12 0.59 9.84 12.64
N PHE A 13 1.01 9.20 13.73
CA PHE A 13 0.22 9.04 14.95
C PHE A 13 0.92 9.77 16.09
N GLU A 14 0.31 10.88 16.54
CA GLU A 14 0.80 11.64 17.68
C GLU A 14 0.50 10.93 19.00
N ALA A 15 1.32 11.21 20.02
CA ALA A 15 1.04 10.76 21.37
C ALA A 15 -0.16 11.51 21.94
N VAL A 16 -1.10 10.79 22.57
CA VAL A 16 -2.33 11.37 23.15
C VAL A 16 -2.05 12.50 24.14
N ASN A 17 -0.93 12.41 24.87
CA ASN A 17 -0.48 13.39 25.85
C ASN A 17 0.67 14.30 25.35
N GLY A 18 1.17 14.10 24.14
CA GLY A 18 2.32 14.84 23.59
C GLY A 18 3.67 14.53 24.25
N ASP A 19 3.73 13.57 25.19
CA ASP A 19 4.96 13.26 25.96
C ASP A 19 5.89 12.25 25.25
N ALA A 20 5.55 11.84 24.02
CA ALA A 20 6.34 10.89 23.26
C ALA A 20 6.44 11.31 21.79
N ALA A 21 7.57 10.95 21.17
CA ALA A 21 7.79 11.15 19.75
C ALA A 21 6.67 10.49 18.91
N PRO A 22 6.30 11.09 17.77
CA PRO A 22 5.26 10.53 16.91
C PRO A 22 5.64 9.12 16.42
N ARG A 23 4.64 8.27 16.24
CA ARG A 23 4.79 7.00 15.53
C ARG A 23 4.50 7.26 14.06
N ILE A 24 5.42 6.91 13.17
CA ILE A 24 5.30 7.18 11.74
C ILE A 24 5.30 5.86 10.99
N LEU A 25 4.28 5.70 10.15
CA LEU A 25 4.13 4.58 9.23
C LEU A 25 4.44 5.06 7.81
N LEU A 26 5.29 4.31 7.10
CA LEU A 26 5.55 4.46 5.68
C LEU A 26 5.32 3.11 5.02
N GLU A 27 4.29 3.02 4.17
CA GLU A 27 3.86 1.74 3.60
C GLU A 27 3.63 0.68 4.71
N ASN A 28 4.40 -0.40 4.71
CA ASN A 28 4.37 -1.48 5.71
C ASN A 28 5.42 -1.31 6.82
N PHE A 29 6.17 -0.21 6.83
CA PHE A 29 7.27 0.03 7.76
C PHE A 29 6.91 1.00 8.88
N LEU A 30 7.16 0.57 10.13
CA LEU A 30 7.17 1.46 11.28
C LEU A 30 8.55 2.10 11.41
N LEU A 31 8.62 3.41 11.21
CA LEU A 31 9.86 4.17 11.37
C LEU A 31 10.36 4.12 12.81
N ASN A 32 11.66 3.86 12.95
CA ASN A 32 12.39 3.96 14.21
C ASN A 32 13.58 4.90 14.02
N GLY A 33 13.75 5.86 14.93
CA GLY A 33 14.80 6.86 14.81
C GLY A 33 14.81 7.86 15.97
N PRO A 34 15.75 8.82 15.96
CA PRO A 34 15.80 9.90 16.95
C PRO A 34 14.51 10.72 16.97
N ALA A 35 14.07 11.15 18.16
CA ALA A 35 12.80 11.86 18.35
C ALA A 35 12.71 13.13 17.52
N ASP A 36 13.79 13.91 17.42
CA ASP A 36 13.88 15.14 16.62
C ASP A 36 13.69 14.88 15.12
N GLN A 37 14.19 13.75 14.62
CA GLN A 37 13.98 13.37 13.22
C GLN A 37 12.53 12.94 12.96
N LEU A 38 11.94 12.18 13.88
CA LEU A 38 10.53 11.78 13.78
C LEU A 38 9.60 12.99 13.87
N GLU A 39 9.85 13.93 14.78
CA GLU A 39 9.12 15.19 14.85
C GLU A 39 9.26 15.99 13.54
N ALA A 40 10.47 16.10 12.99
CA ALA A 40 10.67 16.81 11.74
C ALA A 40 9.97 16.14 10.54
N ILE A 41 9.90 14.80 10.48
CA ILE A 41 9.12 14.09 9.45
C ILE A 41 7.62 14.32 9.65
N ALA A 42 7.15 14.43 10.89
CA ALA A 42 5.74 14.64 11.19
C ALA A 42 5.20 15.97 10.62
N ASP A 43 6.04 16.99 10.48
CA ASP A 43 5.69 18.25 9.82
C ASP A 43 5.46 18.12 8.30
N PHE A 44 5.75 16.96 7.71
CA PHE A 44 5.56 16.64 6.29
C PHE A 44 4.37 15.72 6.02
N VAL A 45 3.41 15.62 6.94
CA VAL A 45 2.12 14.95 6.65
C VAL A 45 1.47 15.56 5.39
N GLY A 46 1.01 14.69 4.49
CA GLY A 46 0.42 15.11 3.21
C GLY A 46 1.44 15.54 2.16
N LYS A 47 2.74 15.53 2.48
CA LYS A 47 3.83 15.77 1.53
C LYS A 47 4.64 14.50 1.33
N GLN A 48 5.21 14.36 0.14
CA GLN A 48 6.04 13.22 -0.17
C GLN A 48 7.44 13.37 0.45
N ILE A 49 7.97 12.27 0.97
CA ILE A 49 9.33 12.20 1.49
C ILE A 49 10.06 11.00 0.86
N LYS A 50 11.38 11.13 0.71
CA LYS A 50 12.29 10.01 0.49
C LYS A 50 12.88 9.61 1.85
N VAL A 51 12.84 8.32 2.17
CA VAL A 51 13.42 7.76 3.38
C VAL A 51 14.37 6.63 3.02
N GLU A 52 15.60 6.71 3.53
CA GLU A 52 16.57 5.62 3.46
C GLU A 52 16.74 5.04 4.86
N GLY A 53 16.73 3.72 4.95
CA GLY A 53 16.82 3.04 6.24
C GLY A 53 17.26 1.60 6.14
N ILE A 54 17.40 0.97 7.31
CA ILE A 54 17.76 -0.43 7.43
C ILE A 54 16.56 -1.19 7.99
N ALA A 55 16.05 -2.14 7.22
CA ALA A 55 14.93 -2.98 7.64
C ALA A 55 15.29 -3.77 8.91
N GLY A 56 14.44 -3.67 9.92
CA GLY A 56 14.59 -4.25 11.24
C GLY A 56 13.67 -5.44 11.49
N GLU A 57 13.32 -5.62 12.76
CA GLU A 57 12.49 -6.72 13.25
C GLU A 57 11.00 -6.48 12.95
N MET A 58 10.21 -7.57 12.99
CA MET A 58 8.76 -7.47 12.94
C MET A 58 8.20 -7.07 14.31
N VAL A 59 7.43 -5.98 14.36
CA VAL A 59 6.65 -5.56 15.53
C VAL A 59 5.17 -5.75 15.19
N GLY A 60 4.63 -6.89 15.62
CA GLY A 60 3.29 -7.35 15.20
C GLY A 60 3.29 -7.75 13.72
N TYR A 61 2.45 -7.10 12.92
CA TYR A 61 2.32 -7.33 11.47
C TYR A 61 3.11 -6.33 10.61
N ARG A 62 3.93 -5.48 11.22
CA ARG A 62 4.72 -4.44 10.53
C ARG A 62 6.21 -4.66 10.76
N GLN A 63 7.01 -4.35 9.76
CA GLN A 63 8.48 -4.37 9.90
C GLN A 63 8.96 -3.01 10.40
N THR A 64 9.97 -2.95 11.27
CA THR A 64 10.59 -1.66 11.61
C THR A 64 11.56 -1.23 10.52
N LEU A 65 11.73 0.09 10.36
CA LEU A 65 12.76 0.67 9.51
C LEU A 65 13.61 1.62 10.36
N GLU A 66 14.85 1.23 10.62
CA GLU A 66 15.81 2.10 11.29
C GLU A 66 16.22 3.22 10.33
N LEU A 67 15.84 4.45 10.68
CA LEU A 67 16.06 5.63 9.86
C LEU A 67 17.56 5.94 9.71
N VAL A 68 18.03 6.01 8.48
CA VAL A 68 19.40 6.43 8.13
C VAL A 68 19.39 7.87 7.62
N SER A 69 18.53 8.18 6.66
CA SER A 69 18.37 9.52 6.09
C SER A 69 16.92 9.76 5.65
N TRP A 70 16.52 11.02 5.56
CA TRP A 70 15.30 11.39 4.86
C TRP A 70 15.40 12.80 4.30
N GLU A 71 14.60 13.06 3.26
CA GLU A 71 14.45 14.39 2.68
C GLU A 71 13.03 14.57 2.12
N PRO A 72 12.47 15.80 2.16
CA PRO A 72 11.25 16.08 1.44
C PRO A 72 11.51 16.07 -0.06
N ILE A 73 10.56 15.52 -0.81
CA ILE A 73 10.63 15.44 -2.26
C ILE A 73 9.31 15.87 -2.87
N GLU A 74 9.35 16.20 -4.15
CA GLU A 74 8.17 16.41 -4.97
C GLU A 74 8.38 15.61 -6.26
N LYS A 75 7.94 14.35 -6.26
CA LYS A 75 7.98 13.49 -7.43
C LYS A 75 6.56 13.15 -7.88
N GLU A 76 6.32 13.29 -9.18
CA GLU A 76 5.05 12.89 -9.76
C GLU A 76 4.94 11.36 -9.79
N TYR A 77 3.85 10.83 -9.22
CA TYR A 77 3.52 9.42 -9.38
C TYR A 77 3.08 9.17 -10.81
N THR A 78 3.70 8.21 -11.48
CA THR A 78 3.48 7.98 -12.90
C THR A 78 3.31 6.50 -13.21
N PHE A 79 2.71 6.26 -14.37
CA PHE A 79 2.51 4.92 -14.92
C PHE A 79 3.28 4.83 -16.23
N ARG A 80 3.94 3.69 -16.45
CA ARG A 80 4.61 3.37 -17.71
C ARG A 80 4.20 1.99 -18.15
N GLU A 81 4.03 1.84 -19.45
CA GLU A 81 3.74 0.55 -20.09
C GLU A 81 4.73 0.37 -21.23
N GLY A 82 5.21 -0.85 -21.40
CA GLY A 82 6.20 -1.16 -22.42
C GLY A 82 6.68 -2.59 -22.37
N VAL A 83 7.71 -2.87 -23.15
CA VAL A 83 8.36 -4.18 -23.21
C VAL A 83 9.67 -4.12 -22.44
N ILE A 84 9.92 -5.09 -21.58
CA ILE A 84 11.19 -5.18 -20.83
C ILE A 84 12.23 -6.00 -21.58
N ALA A 85 13.49 -5.57 -21.44
CA ALA A 85 14.67 -6.38 -21.70
C ALA A 85 15.38 -6.65 -20.36
N ILE A 86 15.51 -7.92 -19.97
CA ILE A 86 16.06 -8.29 -18.65
C ILE A 86 17.58 -8.42 -18.73
N GLY A 87 18.29 -7.73 -17.83
CA GLY A 87 19.74 -7.83 -17.62
C GLY A 87 20.09 -8.52 -16.29
N ASP A 88 21.34 -8.36 -15.85
CA ASP A 88 21.79 -8.88 -14.54
C ASP A 88 21.20 -8.04 -13.39
N GLY A 89 19.96 -8.37 -12.98
CA GLY A 89 19.27 -7.80 -11.81
C GLY A 89 18.41 -6.55 -12.06
N ASP A 90 18.69 -5.83 -13.14
CA ASP A 90 17.86 -4.73 -13.64
C ASP A 90 17.14 -5.14 -14.94
N ALA A 91 16.03 -4.50 -15.27
CA ALA A 91 15.42 -4.53 -16.59
C ALA A 91 15.48 -3.15 -17.26
N ILE A 92 15.50 -3.11 -18.59
CA ILE A 92 15.26 -1.89 -19.37
C ILE A 92 13.84 -1.97 -19.92
N LEU A 93 12.98 -1.05 -19.50
CA LEU A 93 11.66 -0.86 -20.09
C LEU A 93 11.78 0.05 -21.31
N THR A 94 11.38 -0.45 -22.47
CA THR A 94 11.11 0.39 -23.65
C THR A 94 9.61 0.64 -23.73
N THR A 95 9.22 1.89 -23.53
CA THR A 95 7.82 2.32 -23.52
C THR A 95 7.26 2.42 -24.94
N ASP A 96 5.94 2.47 -25.07
CA ASP A 96 5.27 2.60 -26.38
C ASP A 96 5.60 3.92 -27.12
N ASP A 97 5.96 4.98 -26.39
CA ASP A 97 6.42 6.26 -26.95
C ASP A 97 7.94 6.29 -27.26
N GLY A 98 8.65 5.18 -27.00
CA GLY A 98 10.05 4.99 -27.36
C GLY A 98 11.06 5.47 -26.31
N GLU A 99 10.60 5.85 -25.12
CA GLU A 99 11.45 6.10 -23.95
C GLU A 99 12.10 4.79 -23.47
N SER A 100 13.31 4.87 -22.92
CA SER A 100 13.98 3.73 -22.30
C SER A 100 14.34 4.06 -20.86
N ILE A 101 13.88 3.23 -19.92
CA ILE A 101 13.99 3.49 -18.48
C ILE A 101 14.53 2.24 -17.79
N ILE A 102 15.42 2.41 -16.83
CA ILE A 102 15.95 1.31 -16.01
C ILE A 102 14.94 0.99 -14.91
N ILE A 103 14.54 -0.27 -14.79
CA ILE A 103 13.76 -0.80 -13.67
C ILE A 103 14.70 -1.65 -12.82
N PRO A 104 15.11 -1.20 -11.62
CA PRO A 104 15.97 -1.97 -10.75
C PRO A 104 15.19 -3.07 -10.02
N ASP A 105 15.91 -4.11 -9.57
CA ASP A 105 15.40 -5.14 -8.68
C ASP A 105 14.11 -5.81 -9.16
N VAL A 106 14.04 -6.12 -10.47
CA VAL A 106 12.84 -6.73 -11.06
C VAL A 106 12.54 -8.11 -10.44
N PRO A 107 11.26 -8.45 -10.21
CA PRO A 107 10.85 -9.78 -9.77
C PRO A 107 11.42 -10.91 -10.63
N GLU A 108 11.86 -12.00 -9.99
CA GLU A 108 12.48 -13.16 -10.67
C GLU A 108 11.52 -13.91 -11.62
N ASP A 109 10.22 -13.68 -11.52
CA ASP A 109 9.17 -14.32 -12.31
C ASP A 109 8.85 -13.60 -13.62
N LEU A 110 9.52 -12.49 -13.92
CA LEU A 110 9.40 -11.78 -15.19
C LEU A 110 10.32 -12.37 -16.26
N PHE A 111 9.84 -12.36 -17.50
CA PHE A 111 10.58 -12.88 -18.65
C PHE A 111 11.07 -11.77 -19.59
N ASP A 112 12.21 -12.01 -20.23
CA ASP A 112 12.73 -11.12 -21.27
C ASP A 112 11.73 -10.99 -22.44
N GLY A 113 11.48 -9.76 -22.90
CA GLY A 113 10.51 -9.45 -23.94
C GLY A 113 9.04 -9.38 -23.46
N GLU A 114 8.79 -9.48 -22.16
CA GLU A 114 7.46 -9.38 -21.59
C GLU A 114 6.93 -7.94 -21.63
N ARG A 115 5.62 -7.79 -21.87
CA ARG A 115 4.95 -6.48 -21.81
C ARG A 115 4.39 -6.28 -20.41
N ILE A 116 4.80 -5.21 -19.76
CA ILE A 116 4.41 -4.90 -18.38
C ILE A 116 3.84 -3.48 -18.29
N TYR A 117 3.05 -3.26 -17.24
CA TYR A 117 2.78 -1.93 -16.70
C TYR A 117 3.49 -1.79 -15.36
N VAL A 118 4.08 -0.62 -15.11
CA VAL A 118 4.74 -0.27 -13.86
C VAL A 118 4.21 1.06 -13.35
N SER A 119 4.11 1.18 -12.02
CA SER A 119 3.67 2.40 -11.35
C SER A 119 4.65 2.77 -10.25
N GLY A 120 4.96 4.07 -10.14
CA GLY A 120 6.00 4.54 -9.23
C GLY A 120 6.52 5.93 -9.63
N TRP A 121 7.81 6.15 -9.42
CA TRP A 121 8.44 7.46 -9.63
C TRP A 121 9.69 7.37 -10.50
N ILE A 122 9.89 8.40 -11.31
CA ILE A 122 11.11 8.55 -12.10
C ILE A 122 12.20 9.19 -11.23
N ASP A 123 13.40 8.63 -11.30
CA ASP A 123 14.63 9.21 -10.78
C ASP A 123 15.52 9.57 -11.96
N GLU A 124 15.51 10.86 -12.29
CA GLU A 124 16.27 11.40 -13.41
C GLU A 124 17.75 11.13 -13.21
N ASN A 125 18.41 10.53 -14.20
CA ASN A 125 19.84 10.20 -14.18
C ASN A 125 20.27 9.19 -13.09
N GLY A 126 19.37 8.33 -12.62
CA GLY A 126 19.66 7.40 -11.52
C GLY A 126 20.84 6.45 -11.78
N ARG A 127 21.08 6.04 -13.03
CA ARG A 127 22.24 5.20 -13.45
C ARG A 127 22.71 5.54 -14.87
N GLY A 128 23.48 6.62 -15.02
CA GLY A 128 24.12 6.97 -16.30
C GLY A 128 23.27 7.92 -17.14
N GLU A 129 23.06 7.58 -18.42
CA GLU A 129 22.26 8.41 -19.36
C GLU A 129 20.76 8.05 -19.37
N LEU A 130 20.38 6.96 -18.70
CA LEU A 130 18.99 6.54 -18.59
C LEU A 130 18.43 6.88 -17.22
N ASP A 131 17.16 7.25 -17.21
CA ASP A 131 16.40 7.43 -15.99
C ASP A 131 16.13 6.09 -15.33
N THR A 132 15.98 6.11 -14.00
CA THR A 132 15.66 4.93 -13.22
C THR A 132 14.24 5.04 -12.68
N PHE A 133 13.46 3.97 -12.82
CA PHE A 133 12.08 3.89 -12.36
C PHE A 133 12.03 3.20 -11.01
N ASN A 134 11.79 3.96 -9.94
CA ASN A 134 11.52 3.38 -8.63
C ASN A 134 10.08 2.89 -8.60
N TRP A 135 9.88 1.60 -8.89
CA TRP A 135 8.57 1.00 -9.00
C TRP A 135 8.01 0.63 -7.62
N GLN A 136 6.72 0.90 -7.43
CA GLN A 136 5.93 0.44 -6.28
C GLN A 136 5.00 -0.72 -6.68
N GLY A 137 4.49 -0.68 -7.91
CA GLY A 137 3.61 -1.70 -8.47
C GLY A 137 4.08 -2.11 -9.85
N MET A 138 3.93 -3.40 -10.15
CA MET A 138 4.22 -3.96 -11.46
C MET A 138 3.22 -5.07 -11.78
N GLY A 139 2.80 -5.17 -13.03
CA GLY A 139 2.00 -6.27 -13.51
C GLY A 139 2.20 -6.55 -14.99
N ILE A 140 1.92 -7.79 -15.37
CA ILE A 140 2.02 -8.25 -16.76
C ILE A 140 0.77 -7.77 -17.51
N VAL A 141 0.99 -7.16 -18.68
CA VAL A 141 -0.11 -6.84 -19.60
C VAL A 141 -0.48 -8.13 -20.32
N ALA A 142 -1.54 -8.78 -19.86
CA ALA A 142 -2.05 -9.97 -20.53
C ALA A 142 -2.42 -9.61 -21.98
N PRO A 143 -1.92 -10.36 -22.99
CA PRO A 143 -2.39 -10.16 -24.35
C PRO A 143 -3.91 -10.33 -24.37
N PRO A 144 -4.65 -9.52 -25.17
CA PRO A 144 -6.06 -9.79 -25.37
C PRO A 144 -6.21 -11.25 -25.80
N PRO A 145 -7.13 -12.02 -25.20
CA PRO A 145 -7.26 -13.44 -25.50
C PRO A 145 -7.35 -13.66 -27.01
N GLU A 146 -6.40 -14.40 -27.57
CA GLU A 146 -6.37 -14.70 -29.00
C GLU A 146 -7.70 -15.36 -29.40
N GLY A 147 -8.43 -14.73 -30.33
CA GLY A 147 -9.64 -15.30 -30.91
C GLY A 147 -10.98 -14.68 -30.49
N ILE A 148 -11.00 -13.58 -29.73
CA ILE A 148 -12.23 -12.78 -29.55
C ILE A 148 -12.21 -11.58 -30.51
N GLU A 149 -12.45 -11.83 -31.80
CA GLU A 149 -12.97 -10.79 -32.70
C GLU A 149 -14.45 -10.57 -32.35
N GLY A 150 -14.68 -9.77 -31.33
CA GLY A 150 -16.01 -9.37 -30.89
C GLY A 150 -15.88 -8.30 -29.82
N GLU A 151 -16.70 -7.24 -29.89
CA GLU A 151 -16.89 -6.36 -28.74
C GLU A 151 -17.10 -7.24 -27.51
N PRO A 152 -16.46 -6.94 -26.36
CA PRO A 152 -16.67 -7.72 -25.15
C PRO A 152 -18.18 -7.82 -24.95
N GLU A 153 -18.74 -9.03 -25.00
CA GLU A 153 -20.08 -9.24 -24.50
C GLU A 153 -20.03 -8.74 -23.07
N ILE A 154 -20.63 -7.57 -22.84
CA ILE A 154 -20.89 -7.07 -21.52
C ILE A 154 -21.76 -8.17 -20.92
N LEU A 155 -21.14 -9.05 -20.13
CA LEU A 155 -21.84 -9.92 -19.22
C LEU A 155 -22.66 -8.96 -18.39
N SER A 156 -23.94 -8.79 -18.73
CA SER A 156 -24.87 -8.05 -17.90
C SER A 156 -24.72 -8.65 -16.50
N ALA A 157 -24.58 -7.78 -15.51
CA ALA A 157 -24.33 -8.12 -14.11
C ALA A 157 -25.39 -9.05 -13.48
N GLU A 158 -26.37 -9.51 -14.28
CA GLU A 158 -27.48 -10.37 -13.90
C GLU A 158 -27.24 -11.87 -14.17
N SER A 159 -26.21 -12.26 -14.94
CA SER A 159 -26.07 -13.67 -15.41
C SER A 159 -25.15 -14.57 -14.58
N GLN A 160 -24.51 -14.07 -13.52
CA GLN A 160 -23.83 -14.89 -12.51
C GLN A 160 -24.04 -14.35 -11.09
N MET A 161 -25.29 -14.11 -10.68
CA MET A 161 -25.62 -14.16 -9.26
C MET A 161 -25.56 -15.62 -8.80
N VAL A 162 -24.35 -16.14 -8.58
CA VAL A 162 -24.16 -17.22 -7.61
C VAL A 162 -24.64 -16.61 -6.29
N ASN A 163 -25.81 -17.02 -5.81
CA ASN A 163 -26.39 -16.53 -4.57
C ASN A 163 -25.37 -16.78 -3.44
N PRO A 164 -24.60 -15.75 -3.00
CA PRO A 164 -23.26 -16.05 -2.54
C PRO A 164 -23.20 -16.68 -1.15
N PHE A 165 -24.30 -16.74 -0.38
CA PHE A 165 -24.25 -17.30 0.98
C PHE A 165 -25.61 -17.85 1.43
N GLN A 166 -25.89 -19.12 1.16
CA GLN A 166 -26.88 -19.88 1.95
C GLN A 166 -26.20 -20.37 3.24
N ILE A 167 -25.71 -19.46 4.08
CA ILE A 167 -25.21 -19.81 5.41
C ILE A 167 -26.43 -20.04 6.29
N ALA A 168 -26.72 -21.29 6.65
CA ALA A 168 -27.84 -21.60 7.52
C ALA A 168 -27.47 -21.46 9.01
N GLU A 169 -26.22 -21.78 9.35
CA GLU A 169 -25.72 -21.76 10.72
C GLU A 169 -24.26 -21.30 10.78
N VAL A 170 -23.91 -20.61 11.86
CA VAL A 170 -22.53 -20.21 12.17
C VAL A 170 -22.23 -20.60 13.61
N THR A 171 -21.14 -21.32 13.82
CA THR A 171 -20.57 -21.56 15.15
C THR A 171 -19.43 -20.58 15.41
N ILE A 172 -19.63 -19.67 16.36
CA ILE A 172 -18.59 -18.74 16.81
C ILE A 172 -17.69 -19.44 17.83
N SER A 173 -16.39 -19.49 17.54
CA SER A 173 -15.38 -20.12 18.40
C SER A 173 -14.54 -19.10 19.17
N GLU A 174 -14.43 -17.87 18.67
CA GLU A 174 -13.59 -16.83 19.27
C GLU A 174 -14.30 -15.47 19.27
N VAL A 175 -14.07 -14.71 20.33
CA VAL A 175 -14.55 -13.32 20.49
C VAL A 175 -13.41 -12.48 21.05
N HIS A 176 -12.99 -11.46 20.30
CA HIS A 176 -11.89 -10.57 20.65
C HIS A 176 -12.36 -9.11 20.67
N LEU A 177 -11.85 -8.31 21.61
CA LEU A 177 -11.94 -6.85 21.52
C LEU A 177 -10.71 -6.36 20.75
N GLN A 178 -10.94 -5.66 19.64
CA GLN A 178 -9.89 -5.10 18.78
C GLN A 178 -10.15 -3.61 18.54
N TYR A 179 -9.19 -2.94 17.90
CA TYR A 179 -9.35 -1.57 17.42
C TYR A 179 -9.30 -1.56 15.89
N ALA A 180 -10.40 -1.13 15.27
CA ALA A 180 -10.44 -0.83 13.85
C ALA A 180 -9.83 0.55 13.61
N VAL A 181 -9.01 0.65 12.57
CA VAL A 181 -8.48 1.92 12.07
C VAL A 181 -9.38 2.35 10.91
N LEU A 182 -10.10 3.45 11.08
CA LEU A 182 -10.86 4.08 10.00
C LEU A 182 -10.09 5.29 9.49
N THR A 183 -9.96 5.39 8.18
CA THR A 183 -9.31 6.52 7.53
C THR A 183 -10.37 7.41 6.91
N VAL A 184 -10.37 8.69 7.29
CA VAL A 184 -11.21 9.73 6.68
C VAL A 184 -10.30 10.78 6.10
N TRP A 185 -10.51 11.13 4.83
CA TRP A 185 -9.74 12.20 4.20
C TRP A 185 -10.22 13.56 4.72
N ASN A 186 -9.30 14.40 5.22
CA ASN A 186 -9.59 15.78 5.58
C ASN A 186 -9.18 16.72 4.44
N GLU A 187 -10.18 17.33 3.81
CA GLU A 187 -9.98 18.26 2.70
C GLU A 187 -9.27 19.57 3.11
N GLU A 188 -9.45 20.04 4.35
CA GLU A 188 -8.83 21.29 4.81
C GLU A 188 -7.32 21.14 5.01
N THR A 189 -6.92 20.01 5.59
CA THR A 189 -5.52 19.72 5.90
C THR A 189 -4.83 18.90 4.81
N GLN A 190 -5.57 18.46 3.78
CA GLN A 190 -5.10 17.55 2.72
C GLN A 190 -4.37 16.34 3.30
N SER A 191 -4.94 15.77 4.37
CA SER A 191 -4.32 14.68 5.11
C SER A 191 -5.34 13.66 5.61
N PRO A 192 -4.96 12.38 5.74
CA PRO A 192 -5.83 11.38 6.34
C PRO A 192 -5.93 11.58 7.85
N ILE A 193 -7.16 11.57 8.37
CA ILE A 193 -7.46 11.45 9.79
C ILE A 193 -7.74 9.97 10.09
N PHE A 194 -7.05 9.44 11.09
CA PHE A 194 -7.25 8.07 11.56
C PHE A 194 -8.09 8.06 12.83
N TYR A 195 -9.22 7.36 12.80
CA TYR A 195 -10.03 7.08 13.96
C TYR A 195 -9.78 5.65 14.43
N LEU A 196 -9.38 5.51 15.70
CA LEU A 196 -9.31 4.22 16.37
C LEU A 196 -10.64 3.96 17.06
N GLN A 197 -11.35 2.94 16.60
CA GLN A 197 -12.63 2.56 17.17
C GLN A 197 -12.58 1.14 17.71
N PRO A 198 -13.01 0.92 18.97
CA PRO A 198 -13.07 -0.43 19.50
C PRO A 198 -14.17 -1.22 18.79
N VAL A 199 -13.85 -2.44 18.36
CA VAL A 199 -14.75 -3.37 17.68
C VAL A 199 -14.65 -4.75 18.34
N TRP A 200 -15.79 -5.43 18.45
CA TRP A 200 -15.84 -6.84 18.76
C TRP A 200 -15.64 -7.64 17.47
N GLN A 201 -14.58 -8.44 17.41
CA GLN A 201 -14.35 -9.42 16.37
C GLN A 201 -14.90 -10.77 16.82
N PHE A 202 -15.79 -11.36 16.03
CA PHE A 202 -16.30 -12.72 16.19
C PHE A 202 -15.75 -13.59 15.07
N LYS A 203 -15.06 -14.67 15.41
CA LYS A 203 -14.50 -15.61 14.44
C LYS A 203 -15.09 -17.00 14.65
N GLY A 204 -15.39 -17.69 13.56
CA GLY A 204 -16.05 -18.98 13.61
C GLY A 204 -16.06 -19.70 12.27
N LEU A 205 -16.90 -20.73 12.21
CA LEU A 205 -17.12 -21.54 11.02
C LEU A 205 -18.60 -21.56 10.64
N THR A 206 -18.90 -21.56 9.34
CA THR A 206 -20.23 -21.85 8.80
C THR A 206 -20.51 -23.36 8.86
N ASP A 207 -21.76 -23.75 8.58
CA ASP A 207 -22.17 -25.15 8.39
C ASP A 207 -21.48 -25.84 7.20
N SER A 208 -21.05 -25.07 6.19
CA SER A 208 -20.20 -25.54 5.09
C SER A 208 -18.71 -25.71 5.47
N GLY A 209 -18.30 -25.26 6.66
CA GLY A 209 -16.91 -25.30 7.13
C GLY A 209 -16.04 -24.12 6.67
N ASP A 210 -16.64 -23.08 6.09
CA ASP A 210 -15.94 -21.86 5.71
C ASP A 210 -15.65 -20.99 6.94
N ILE A 211 -14.51 -20.30 6.94
CA ILE A 211 -14.16 -19.35 8.01
C ILE A 211 -14.95 -18.07 7.80
N ILE A 212 -15.58 -17.59 8.88
CA ILE A 212 -16.24 -16.29 8.92
C ILE A 212 -15.63 -15.41 10.01
N GLU A 213 -15.48 -14.12 9.68
CA GLU A 213 -15.09 -13.07 10.62
C GLU A 213 -16.12 -11.93 10.56
N ILE A 214 -16.66 -11.55 11.72
CA ILE A 214 -17.66 -10.49 11.86
C ILE A 214 -17.09 -9.43 12.79
N TYR A 215 -17.18 -8.17 12.38
CA TYR A 215 -16.75 -7.02 13.19
C TYR A 215 -17.98 -6.20 13.58
N VAL A 216 -18.16 -5.95 14.87
CA VAL A 216 -19.29 -5.19 15.42
C VAL A 216 -18.75 -4.03 16.25
N GLN A 217 -19.34 -2.84 16.11
CA GLN A 217 -18.95 -1.69 16.91
C GLN A 217 -19.08 -1.98 18.40
N ALA A 218 -18.02 -1.71 19.19
CA ALA A 218 -18.01 -1.99 20.63
C ALA A 218 -18.51 -0.82 21.50
N VAL A 219 -18.79 0.34 20.89
CA VAL A 219 -19.32 1.54 21.56
C VAL A 219 -20.64 1.97 20.94
N ASP A 220 -21.49 2.62 21.74
CA ASP A 220 -22.76 3.16 21.28
C ASP A 220 -22.55 4.22 20.20
N SER A 221 -23.52 4.35 19.28
CA SER A 221 -23.42 5.23 18.11
C SER A 221 -23.16 6.69 18.45
N GLU A 222 -23.56 7.15 19.64
CA GLU A 222 -23.29 8.50 20.13
C GLU A 222 -21.79 8.78 20.35
N TYR A 223 -20.97 7.74 20.49
CA TYR A 223 -19.51 7.82 20.63
C TYR A 223 -18.77 7.49 19.31
N VAL A 224 -19.50 7.18 18.23
CA VAL A 224 -18.93 6.78 16.93
C VAL A 224 -18.77 7.97 15.98
N SER A 225 -19.50 9.06 16.22
CA SER A 225 -19.45 10.23 15.35
C SER A 225 -18.08 10.93 15.44
N PRO A 226 -17.39 11.15 14.30
CA PRO A 226 -16.33 12.13 14.29
C PRO A 226 -16.93 13.47 14.75
N PRO A 227 -16.19 14.30 15.52
CA PRO A 227 -16.68 15.62 15.89
C PRO A 227 -17.14 16.31 14.60
N SER A 228 -18.40 16.75 14.59
CA SER A 228 -18.96 17.50 13.47
C SER A 228 -18.01 18.67 13.19
N GLN A 229 -17.37 18.64 12.02
CA GLN A 229 -16.62 19.78 11.49
C GLN A 229 -17.58 20.94 11.24
#